data_AF-A0A7L2R307-F1
#
_entry.id   AF-A0A7L2R307-F1
#
_cell.length_a   1.000
_cell.length_b   1.000
_cell.length_c   1.000
_cell.angle_alpha   90.00
_cell.angle_beta   90.00
_cell.angle_gamma   90.00
#
_symmetry.space_group_name_H-M   'P 1'
#
loop_
_entity.id
_entity.type
_entity.pdbx_description
1 polymer ?
#
loop_
_entity_poly.entity_id
_entity_poly.type
_entity_poly.pdbx_seq_one_letter_code
_entity_poly.pdbx_strand_id
1 'polypeptide(L)' 'QIRVRVIEARQLPGIQIRPVVKVTVAGQTRRTRIRKGNSPFFDETFFFNVFESPSELFDAPIFLTV' A
#
# COMPACT_ATOMS: atom_id res chain seq x y z
N GLN A 1 -4.12 8.27 -13.76
CA GLN A 1 -4.60 7.88 -12.41
C GLN A 1 -4.19 6.44 -12.15
N ILE A 2 -3.64 6.16 -10.97
CA ILE A 2 -3.27 4.81 -10.52
C ILE A 2 -4.14 4.43 -9.32
N ARG A 3 -4.67 3.21 -9.29
CA ARG A 3 -5.49 2.69 -8.19
C ARG A 3 -4.78 1.51 -7.55
N VAL A 4 -4.56 1.57 -6.23
CA VAL A 4 -3.97 0.48 -5.45
C VAL A 4 -4.97 0.03 -4.40
N ARG A 5 -5.39 -1.23 -4.44
CA ARG A 5 -6.24 -1.83 -3.41
C ARG A 5 -5.39 -2.75 -2.53
N VAL A 6 -5.29 -2.42 -1.25
CA VAL A 6 -4.65 -3.27 -0.24
C VAL A 6 -5.74 -4.15 0.37
N ILE A 7 -5.72 -5.44 0.05
CA ILE A 7 -6.76 -6.38 0.46
C ILE A 7 -6.46 -6.94 1.85
N GLU A 8 -5.42 -7.76 1.96
CA GLU A 8 -5.04 -8.44 3.21
C GLU A 8 -3.54 -8.71 3.26
N ALA A 9 -3.05 -8.99 4.46
CA ALA A 9 -1.77 -9.66 4.67
C ALA A 9 -2.00 -10.95 5.45
N ARG A 10 -1.12 -11.93 5.29
CA ARG A 10 -1.22 -13.24 5.95
C ARG A 10 0.13 -13.60 6.55
N GLN A 11 0.10 -14.36 7.65
CA GLN A 11 1.30 -14.95 8.27
C GLN A 11 2.39 -13.92 8.62
N LEU A 12 2.02 -12.70 9.01
CA LEU A 12 2.98 -11.71 9.47
C LEU A 12 3.68 -12.22 10.75
N PRO A 13 5.00 -12.03 10.90
CA PRO A 13 5.71 -12.44 12.11
C PRO A 13 5.44 -11.46 13.28
N GLY A 14 5.50 -11.98 14.51
CA GLY A 14 5.41 -11.18 15.74
C GLY A 14 4.21 -11.50 16.63
N ILE A 15 4.19 -10.95 17.84
CA ILE A 15 3.14 -11.18 18.84
C ILE A 15 2.41 -9.84 19.09
N GLN A 16 1.08 -9.84 19.04
CA GLN A 16 0.23 -8.65 19.28
C GLN A 16 0.58 -7.43 18.40
N ILE A 17 1.01 -7.68 17.16
CA ILE A 17 1.38 -6.62 16.21
C ILE A 17 0.17 -5.78 15.79
N ARG A 18 0.47 -4.57 15.30
CA ARG A 18 -0.50 -3.60 14.79
C ARG A 18 -0.19 -3.21 13.34
N PRO A 19 -0.47 -4.09 12.36
CA PRO A 19 -0.01 -3.90 10.99
C PRO A 19 -0.61 -2.68 10.31
N VAL A 20 0.18 -2.04 9.45
CA VAL A 20 -0.19 -0.92 8.59
C VAL A 20 0.55 -1.09 7.28
N VAL A 21 -0.13 -0.97 6.13
CA VAL A 21 0.56 -0.97 4.84
C VAL A 21 0.78 0.47 4.39
N LYS A 22 2.04 0.85 4.18
CA LYS A 22 2.45 2.08 3.49
C LYS A 22 2.56 1.79 1.99
N VAL A 23 1.89 2.61 1.18
CA VAL A 23 1.87 2.54 -0.29
C VAL A 23 2.48 3.82 -0.84
N THR A 24 3.57 3.71 -1.58
CA THR A 24 4.22 4.84 -2.26
C THR A 24 4.15 4.65 -3.77
N VAL A 25 3.58 5.62 -4.47
CA VAL A 25 3.44 5.66 -5.95
C VAL A 25 3.82 7.05 -6.43
N ALA A 26 4.76 7.17 -7.37
CA ALA A 26 5.18 8.45 -7.97
C ALA A 26 5.44 9.55 -6.90
N GLY A 27 6.23 9.22 -5.87
CA GLY A 27 6.55 10.13 -4.75
C GLY A 27 5.42 10.38 -3.74
N GLN A 28 4.19 9.98 -4.03
CA GLN A 28 3.05 10.12 -3.12
C GLN A 28 2.92 8.91 -2.21
N THR A 29 2.76 9.14 -0.91
CA THR A 29 2.58 8.08 0.09
C THR A 29 1.17 8.10 0.67
N ARG A 30 0.54 6.93 0.78
CA ARG A 30 -0.69 6.70 1.55
C ARG A 30 -0.51 5.49 2.46
N ARG A 31 -1.36 5.35 3.48
CA ARG A 31 -1.31 4.22 4.42
C ARG A 31 -2.69 3.70 4.75
N THR A 32 -2.79 2.40 5.02
CA THR A 32 -4.02 1.79 5.54
C THR A 32 -4.30 2.25 6.97
N ARG A 33 -5.53 1.99 7.43
CA ARG A 33 -5.84 2.01 8.85
C ARG A 33 -5.03 0.93 9.57
N ILE A 34 -4.78 1.18 10.85
CA ILE A 34 -4.12 0.23 11.74
C ILE A 34 -5.03 -0.98 11.95
N ARG A 35 -4.51 -2.19 11.73
CA ARG A 35 -5.18 -3.45 12.07
C ARG A 35 -4.46 -4.16 13.23
N LYS A 36 -4.99 -5.29 13.69
CA LYS A 36 -4.39 -6.11 14.74
C LYS A 36 -4.21 -7.54 14.26
N GLY A 37 -3.18 -8.21 14.78
CA GLY A 37 -2.92 -9.62 14.53
C GLY A 37 -2.12 -9.87 13.25
N ASN A 38 -1.88 -11.14 12.98
CA ASN A 38 -0.88 -11.60 12.00
C ASN A 38 -1.47 -11.86 10.61
N SER A 39 -2.80 -11.82 10.49
CA SER A 39 -3.51 -11.93 9.21
C SER A 39 -4.55 -10.81 9.07
N PRO A 40 -4.12 -9.54 8.99
CA PRO A 40 -5.03 -8.41 8.92
C PRO A 40 -5.74 -8.33 7.56
N PHE A 41 -7.05 -8.05 7.59
CA PHE A 41 -7.83 -7.65 6.43
C PHE A 41 -7.99 -6.12 6.42
N PHE A 42 -7.55 -5.48 5.34
CA PHE A 42 -7.58 -4.02 5.18
C PHE A 42 -8.78 -3.59 4.33
N ASP A 43 -8.86 -4.12 3.11
CA ASP A 43 -9.80 -3.75 2.03
C ASP A 43 -9.89 -2.25 1.77
N GLU A 44 -8.73 -1.61 1.64
CA GLU A 44 -8.62 -0.16 1.43
C GLU A 44 -8.12 0.14 0.03
N THR A 45 -8.82 1.04 -0.68
CA THR A 45 -8.44 1.49 -2.02
C THR A 45 -7.86 2.91 -1.96
N PHE A 46 -6.65 3.06 -2.48
CA PHE A 46 -5.98 4.33 -2.66
C PHE A 46 -5.99 4.76 -4.12
N PHE A 47 -6.22 6.05 -4.33
CA PHE A 47 -6.19 6.68 -5.64
C PHE A 47 -5.02 7.66 -5.69
N PHE A 48 -4.14 7.47 -6.68
CA PHE A 48 -3.00 8.34 -6.91
C PHE A 48 -3.23 9.08 -8.23
N ASN A 49 -3.35 10.40 -8.13
CA ASN A 49 -3.42 11.26 -9.30
C ASN A 49 -1.97 11.58 -9.69
N VAL A 50 -1.60 11.11 -10.88
CA VAL A 50 -0.27 11.28 -11.47
C VAL A 50 -0.44 12.14 -12.72
N PHE A 51 0.54 12.99 -12.96
CA PHE A 51 0.58 13.92 -14.11
C PHE A 51 1.75 13.62 -15.04
N GLU A 52 2.66 12.75 -14.59
CA GLU A 52 3.76 12.18 -15.35
C GLU A 52 3.24 11.38 -16.54
N SER A 53 3.99 11.40 -17.63
CA SER A 53 3.68 10.64 -18.84
C SER A 53 3.76 9.13 -18.59
N PRO A 54 3.04 8.30 -19.37
CA PRO A 54 3.13 6.85 -19.26
C PRO A 54 4.56 6.30 -19.38
N SER A 55 5.40 6.92 -20.21
CA SER A 55 6.81 6.55 -20.36
C SER A 55 7.64 6.82 -19.10
N GLU A 56 7.42 7.94 -18.42
CA GLU A 56 8.11 8.25 -17.16
C GLU A 56 7.68 7.32 -16.03
N LEU A 57 6.44 6.84 -16.07
CA LEU A 57 5.88 5.92 -15.07
C LEU A 57 6.22 4.45 -15.33
N PHE A 58 6.63 4.09 -16.54
CA PHE A 58 6.84 2.68 -16.93
C PHE A 58 7.88 1.98 -16.05
N ASP A 59 8.98 2.67 -15.76
CA ASP A 59 10.06 2.18 -14.90
C ASP A 59 9.93 2.66 -13.44
N ALA A 60 8.88 3.43 -13.11
CA ALA A 60 8.69 3.97 -11.78
C ALA A 60 8.16 2.89 -10.82
N PRO A 61 8.88 2.55 -9.74
CA PRO A 61 8.45 1.51 -8.82
C PRO A 61 7.28 1.96 -7.94
N ILE A 62 6.43 0.99 -7.59
CA ILE A 62 5.46 1.12 -6.49
C ILE A 62 6.06 0.43 -5.27
N PHE A 63 6.21 1.15 -4.17
CA PHE A 63 6.70 0.58 -2.92
C PHE A 63 5.54 0.24 -1.99
N LEU A 64 5.55 -1.00 -1.48
CA LEU A 64 4.65 -1.49 -0.45
C LEU A 64 5.49 -1.90 0.76
N THR A 65 5.14 -1.42 1.95
CA THR A 65 5.82 -1.76 3.20
C THR A 65 4.79 -2.03 4.29
N VAL A 66 4.97 -3.10 5.06
CA VAL A 66 4.07 -3.57 6.12
C VAL A 66 4.70 -3.38 7.48
#